data_AF-A0A1G6HQH7-F1
#
_entry.id   AF-A0A1G6HQH7-F1
#
_cell.length_a   1.000
_cell.length_b   1.000
_cell.length_c   1.000
_cell.angle_alpha   90.00
_cell.angle_beta   90.00
_cell.angle_gamma   90.00
#
_symmetry.space_group_name_H-M   'P 1'
#
loop_
_entity.id
_entity.type
_entity.pdbx_description
1 polymer ?
#
loop_
_entity_poly.entity_id
_entity_poly.type
_entity_poly.pdbx_seq_one_letter_code
_entity_poly.pdbx_strand_id
1 'polypeptide(L)'
;MSGSHKIQRDEIFKYVKKKYGIAEDYPFPNAPSIPVMRHPDNRKLFAIIMNVRRKTLGLDGTGWVDIINVKLGDPYYVDMVVRQQGYLRGYHIRGGNWVSILLDGTAPFSEICKMVDESFIVTASRNKKRKYRPPKEWIVPANPKYYDIEHAFDMENEIDWKQGAGIRTGDTVFIYVAAPVSAILYKCKVTETDIPYDYADKNLTIKALMKIKLIKRYNPGTFAFEVLKNKYGIFAIRGPRSVPHSLSESLKQ
;
A
#
# COMPACT_ATOMS: atom_id res chain seq x y z
N MET A 1 5.98 19.17 29.27
CA MET A 1 7.14 19.42 28.39
C MET A 1 7.86 18.09 28.21
N SER A 2 7.53 17.34 27.16
CA SER A 2 8.20 16.08 26.84
C SER A 2 9.52 16.41 26.15
N GLY A 3 10.65 16.04 26.74
CA GLY A 3 11.94 16.17 26.05
C GLY A 3 11.95 15.23 24.85
N SER A 4 12.03 15.79 23.65
CA SER A 4 12.12 14.99 22.42
C SER A 4 13.37 14.11 22.44
N HIS A 5 13.19 12.80 22.46
CA HIS A 5 14.27 11.81 22.34
C HIS A 5 14.91 11.93 20.96
N LYS A 6 16.22 12.19 20.92
CA LYS A 6 17.00 12.21 19.68
C LYS A 6 17.08 10.81 19.11
N ILE A 7 16.59 10.63 17.89
CA ILE A 7 16.53 9.33 17.23
C ILE A 7 17.92 8.93 16.77
N GLN A 8 18.38 7.76 17.20
CA GLN A 8 19.67 7.23 16.77
C GLN A 8 19.54 6.52 15.42
N ARG A 9 20.59 6.59 14.58
CA ARG A 9 20.63 5.92 13.28
C ARG A 9 20.35 4.42 13.41
N ASP A 10 20.89 3.80 14.46
CA ASP A 10 20.73 2.39 14.77
C ASP A 10 19.27 1.98 14.98
N GLU A 11 18.41 2.87 15.46
CA GLU A 11 16.97 2.59 15.60
C GLU A 11 16.32 2.39 14.22
N ILE A 12 16.71 3.23 13.25
CA ILE A 12 16.24 3.13 11.86
C ILE A 12 16.79 1.86 11.21
N PHE A 13 18.07 1.55 11.40
CA PHE A 13 18.67 0.32 10.85
C PHE A 13 18.02 -0.93 11.42
N LYS A 14 17.79 -0.98 12.74
CA LYS A 14 17.08 -2.09 13.40
C LYS A 14 15.67 -2.23 12.84
N TYR A 15 14.95 -1.12 12.65
CA TYR A 15 13.61 -1.13 12.06
C TYR A 15 13.61 -1.73 10.64
N VAL A 16 14.47 -1.23 9.75
CA VAL A 16 14.55 -1.68 8.36
C VAL A 16 15.02 -3.13 8.25
N LYS A 17 16.01 -3.53 9.05
CA LYS A 17 16.48 -4.92 9.10
C LYS A 17 15.40 -5.86 9.59
N LYS A 18 14.67 -5.50 10.66
CA LYS A 18 13.57 -6.31 11.20
C LYS A 18 12.41 -6.46 10.20
N LYS A 19 12.03 -5.38 9.52
CA LYS A 19 10.85 -5.36 8.65
C LYS A 19 11.10 -5.91 7.25
N TYR A 20 12.27 -5.60 6.68
CA TYR A 20 12.58 -5.88 5.28
C TYR A 20 13.74 -6.85 5.08
N GLY A 21 14.46 -7.23 6.15
CA GLY A 21 15.67 -8.07 6.04
C GLY A 21 16.82 -7.36 5.32
N ILE A 22 16.82 -6.03 5.31
CA ILE A 22 17.81 -5.21 4.59
C ILE A 22 18.72 -4.52 5.60
N ALA A 23 20.02 -4.68 5.42
CA ALA A 23 21.04 -3.91 6.14
C ALA A 23 21.40 -2.65 5.34
N GLU A 24 22.00 -1.69 6.04
CA GLU A 24 22.63 -0.52 5.45
C GLU A 24 23.82 -0.89 4.54
N ASP A 25 24.10 -0.01 3.58
CA ASP A 25 25.14 -0.14 2.58
C ASP A 25 25.90 1.20 2.48
N TYR A 26 27.14 1.18 1.98
CA TYR A 26 28.04 2.34 1.93
C TYR A 26 28.59 2.51 0.50
N PRO A 27 27.74 2.92 -0.46
CA PRO A 27 28.06 2.86 -1.88
C PRO A 27 28.93 4.02 -2.39
N PHE A 28 29.27 4.99 -1.55
CA PHE A 28 29.95 6.22 -1.97
C PHE A 28 31.45 6.17 -1.59
N PRO A 29 32.37 5.92 -2.56
CA PRO A 29 33.80 5.83 -2.25
C PRO A 29 34.38 7.13 -1.66
N ASN A 30 33.89 8.27 -2.14
CA ASN A 30 34.31 9.60 -1.68
C ASN A 30 33.61 10.05 -0.38
N ALA A 31 32.69 9.24 0.15
CA ALA A 31 31.97 9.51 1.39
C ALA A 31 31.59 8.18 2.08
N PRO A 32 32.58 7.37 2.51
CA PRO A 32 32.37 5.99 2.95
C PRO A 32 31.61 5.88 4.28
N SER A 33 31.41 7.00 4.98
CA SER A 33 30.66 7.09 6.23
C SER A 33 29.18 7.40 6.05
N ILE A 34 28.69 7.56 4.81
CA ILE A 34 27.28 7.82 4.51
C ILE A 34 26.55 6.50 4.29
N PRO A 35 25.72 6.05 5.25
CA PRO A 35 24.92 4.86 5.09
C PRO A 35 23.70 5.14 4.21
N VAL A 36 23.37 4.17 3.37
CA VAL A 36 22.13 4.12 2.60
C VAL A 36 21.38 2.84 2.88
N MET A 37 20.07 2.85 2.67
CA MET A 37 19.27 1.64 2.57
C MET A 37 18.75 1.55 1.14
N ARG A 38 19.05 0.42 0.48
CA ARG A 38 18.73 0.20 -0.93
C ARG A 38 18.19 -1.19 -1.22
N HIS A 39 17.37 -1.27 -2.26
CA HIS A 39 16.77 -2.52 -2.71
C HIS A 39 17.85 -3.48 -3.24
N PRO A 40 17.94 -4.73 -2.75
CA PRO A 40 18.91 -5.71 -3.27
C PRO A 40 18.73 -6.02 -4.76
N ASP A 41 17.49 -6.04 -5.23
CA ASP A 41 17.08 -6.48 -6.57
C ASP A 41 17.28 -5.44 -7.67
N ASN A 42 17.21 -4.15 -7.35
CA ASN A 42 17.34 -3.07 -8.35
C ASN A 42 18.34 -1.97 -7.95
N ARG A 43 19.00 -2.12 -6.79
CA ARG A 43 20.00 -1.20 -6.22
C ARG A 43 19.53 0.24 -6.00
N LYS A 44 18.23 0.54 -6.18
CA LYS A 44 17.67 1.87 -5.93
C LYS A 44 17.66 2.17 -4.45
N LEU A 45 18.07 3.38 -4.11
CA LEU A 45 18.03 3.91 -2.76
C LEU A 45 16.57 4.17 -2.36
N PHE A 46 16.24 3.84 -1.12
CA PHE A 46 14.98 4.25 -0.49
C PHE A 46 15.20 5.05 0.79
N ALA A 47 16.39 5.01 1.38
CA ALA A 47 16.76 5.96 2.41
C ALA A 47 18.26 6.25 2.41
N ILE A 48 18.64 7.46 2.84
CA ILE A 48 20.02 7.91 2.97
C ILE A 48 20.11 8.73 4.26
N ILE A 49 21.07 8.42 5.14
CA ILE A 49 21.29 9.20 6.36
C ILE A 49 22.57 10.02 6.21
N MET A 50 22.50 11.32 6.49
CA MET A 50 23.63 12.24 6.38
C MET A 50 23.75 13.07 7.67
N ASN A 51 24.99 13.37 8.08
CA ASN A 51 25.26 14.40 9.08
C ASN A 51 25.53 15.72 8.36
N VAL A 52 24.68 16.73 8.58
CA VAL A 52 24.72 18.00 7.84
C VAL A 52 24.78 19.17 8.81
N ARG A 53 25.51 20.23 8.45
CA ARG A 53 25.54 21.45 9.26
C ARG A 53 24.15 22.09 9.28
N ARG A 54 23.68 22.49 10.46
CA ARG A 54 22.37 23.14 10.63
C ARG A 54 22.19 24.35 9.71
N LYS A 55 23.20 25.22 9.65
CA LYS A 55 23.22 26.39 8.76
C LYS A 55 23.04 26.03 7.27
N THR A 56 23.58 24.91 6.82
CA THR A 56 23.44 24.44 5.43
C THR A 56 22.01 24.03 5.09
N LEU A 57 21.24 23.62 6.11
CA LEU A 57 19.82 23.28 6.00
C LEU A 57 18.88 24.48 6.23
N GLY A 58 19.43 25.70 6.41
CA GLY A 58 18.65 26.89 6.76
C GLY A 58 18.07 26.84 8.19
N LEU A 59 18.64 26.02 9.07
CA LEU A 59 18.23 25.91 10.46
C LEU A 59 19.06 26.82 11.35
N ASP A 60 18.43 27.34 12.41
CA ASP A 60 19.11 28.09 13.46
C ASP A 60 20.08 27.22 14.27
N GLY A 61 21.07 27.91 14.84
CA GLY A 61 22.11 27.32 15.71
C GLY A 61 23.37 26.88 14.98
N THR A 62 24.39 26.54 15.76
CA THR A 62 25.67 26.01 15.29
C THR A 62 25.71 24.49 15.42
N GLY A 63 26.60 23.84 14.68
CA GLY A 63 26.80 22.38 14.75
C GLY A 63 26.09 21.58 13.66
N TRP A 64 25.93 20.29 13.95
CA TRP A 64 25.51 19.27 12.98
C TRP A 64 24.24 18.56 13.43
N VAL A 65 23.44 18.13 12.46
CA VAL A 65 22.23 17.35 12.67
C VAL A 65 22.21 16.17 11.72
N ASP A 66 21.74 15.02 12.20
CA ASP A 66 21.47 13.88 11.34
C ASP A 66 20.12 14.07 10.64
N ILE A 67 20.12 13.84 9.34
CA ILE A 67 18.91 13.81 8.52
C ILE A 67 18.76 12.47 7.85
N ILE A 68 17.52 12.08 7.56
CA ILE A 68 17.21 10.97 6.67
C ILE A 68 16.45 11.49 5.44
N ASN A 69 16.94 11.15 4.25
CA ASN A 69 16.25 11.40 3.00
C ASN A 69 15.36 10.20 2.66
N VAL A 70 14.08 10.44 2.40
CA VAL A 70 13.09 9.45 1.96
C VAL A 70 12.28 9.98 0.79
N LYS A 71 11.75 9.09 -0.05
CA LYS A 71 10.96 9.44 -1.23
C LYS A 71 9.48 9.17 -0.98
N LEU A 72 8.63 10.14 -1.26
CA LEU A 72 7.18 10.01 -1.14
C LEU A 72 6.54 9.80 -2.52
N GLY A 73 5.38 9.17 -2.55
CA GLY A 73 4.63 8.90 -3.79
C GLY A 73 3.85 10.10 -4.28
N ASP A 74 3.35 10.91 -3.35
CA ASP A 74 2.46 12.03 -3.62
C ASP A 74 3.18 13.39 -3.48
N PRO A 75 3.33 14.17 -4.57
CA PRO A 75 3.88 15.52 -4.50
C PRO A 75 3.10 16.46 -3.56
N TYR A 76 1.78 16.33 -3.47
CA TYR A 76 0.98 17.19 -2.59
C TYR A 76 1.27 16.89 -1.11
N TYR A 77 1.47 15.62 -0.78
CA TYR A 77 1.88 15.23 0.56
C TYR A 77 3.27 15.77 0.92
N VAL A 78 4.21 15.80 -0.03
CA VAL A 78 5.51 16.48 0.15
C VAL A 78 5.31 17.95 0.49
N ASP A 79 4.51 18.67 -0.29
CA ASP A 79 4.30 20.11 -0.08
C ASP A 79 3.60 20.44 1.24
N MET A 80 2.77 19.52 1.74
CA MET A 80 2.14 19.63 3.05
C MET A 80 3.14 19.34 4.18
N VAL A 81 3.91 18.26 4.09
CA VAL A 81 4.77 17.81 5.20
C VAL A 81 5.94 18.74 5.44
N VAL A 82 6.55 19.31 4.39
CA VAL A 82 7.70 20.24 4.54
C VAL A 82 7.35 21.58 5.17
N ARG A 83 6.06 21.84 5.46
CA ARG A 83 5.61 22.98 6.28
C ARG A 83 5.68 22.69 7.78
N GLN A 84 5.84 21.43 8.16
CA GLN A 84 5.94 21.01 9.55
C GLN A 84 7.39 21.09 10.03
N GLN A 85 7.57 21.38 11.32
CA GLN A 85 8.89 21.39 11.93
C GLN A 85 9.54 20.00 11.82
N GLY A 86 10.84 19.95 11.52
CA GLY A 86 11.57 18.70 11.39
C GLY A 86 11.55 18.08 9.99
N TYR A 87 10.86 18.69 9.03
CA TYR A 87 10.78 18.21 7.65
C TYR A 87 11.24 19.29 6.68
N LEU A 88 12.09 18.92 5.73
CA LEU A 88 12.68 19.81 4.73
C LEU A 88 12.54 19.19 3.34
N ARG A 89 12.60 20.01 2.29
CA ARG A 89 12.74 19.49 0.92
C ARG A 89 14.07 18.73 0.78
N GLY A 90 14.06 17.67 -0.03
CA GLY A 90 15.19 16.75 -0.18
C GLY A 90 16.55 17.40 -0.40
N TYR A 91 17.45 17.24 0.55
CA TYR A 91 18.84 17.72 0.55
C TYR A 91 19.77 16.77 -0.23
N HIS A 92 20.62 17.31 -1.12
CA HIS A 92 21.60 16.56 -1.92
C HIS A 92 21.04 15.40 -2.77
N ILE A 93 19.73 15.40 -3.03
CA ILE A 93 19.08 14.41 -3.87
C ILE A 93 18.30 15.11 -4.97
N ARG A 94 18.63 14.79 -6.22
CA ARG A 94 18.00 15.40 -7.40
C ARG A 94 16.84 14.55 -7.89
N GLY A 95 15.77 15.21 -8.29
CA GLY A 95 14.65 14.60 -9.00
C GLY A 95 13.66 13.84 -8.11
N GLY A 96 12.38 14.19 -8.24
CA GLY A 96 11.27 13.53 -7.56
C GLY A 96 10.97 14.05 -6.16
N ASN A 97 10.02 13.38 -5.51
CA ASN A 97 9.36 13.78 -4.28
C ASN A 97 10.15 13.37 -3.03
N TRP A 98 11.37 13.89 -2.87
CA TRP A 98 12.20 13.57 -1.69
C TRP A 98 11.99 14.57 -0.54
N VAL A 99 11.99 14.03 0.68
CA VAL A 99 11.90 14.79 1.93
C VAL A 99 13.11 14.44 2.79
N SER A 100 13.72 15.45 3.40
CA SER A 100 14.75 15.32 4.43
C SER A 100 14.12 15.50 5.80
N ILE A 101 14.21 14.49 6.65
CA ILE A 101 13.62 14.51 8.00
C ILE A 101 14.74 14.65 9.03
N LEU A 102 14.59 15.56 9.98
CA LEU A 102 15.54 15.75 11.08
C LEU A 102 15.40 14.61 12.10
N LEU A 103 16.53 14.01 12.48
CA LEU A 103 16.59 12.98 13.53
C LEU A 103 16.88 13.57 14.93
N ASP A 104 16.62 14.86 15.12
CA ASP A 104 16.81 15.58 16.38
C ASP A 104 15.63 15.45 17.36
N GLY A 105 14.67 14.58 17.05
CA GLY A 105 13.49 14.33 17.86
C GLY A 105 12.30 15.26 17.55
N THR A 106 12.43 16.15 16.56
CA THR A 106 11.30 16.98 16.09
C THR A 106 10.24 16.14 15.38
N ALA A 107 10.67 15.18 14.55
CA ALA A 107 9.78 14.22 13.90
C ALA A 107 9.64 12.95 14.78
N PRO A 108 8.41 12.48 15.07
CA PRO A 108 8.22 11.23 15.81
C PRO A 108 8.81 10.03 15.05
N PHE A 109 9.46 9.12 15.78
CA PHE A 109 10.06 7.92 15.18
C PHE A 109 9.05 7.08 14.38
N SER A 110 7.81 7.00 14.85
CA SER A 110 6.72 6.31 14.15
C SER A 110 6.41 6.94 12.78
N GLU A 111 6.43 8.26 12.66
CA GLU A 111 6.22 8.96 11.39
C GLU A 111 7.41 8.78 10.43
N ILE A 112 8.64 8.82 10.95
CA ILE A 112 9.84 8.50 10.17
C ILE A 112 9.73 7.07 9.62
N CYS A 113 9.32 6.10 10.44
CA CYS A 113 9.13 4.71 10.01
C CYS A 113 8.09 4.60 8.88
N LYS A 114 6.96 5.32 8.98
CA LYS A 114 5.94 5.34 7.92
C LYS A 114 6.48 5.90 6.60
N MET A 115 7.25 7.00 6.65
CA MET A 115 7.83 7.60 5.44
C MET A 115 8.95 6.73 4.84
N VAL A 116 9.71 6.01 5.68
CA VAL A 116 10.66 4.99 5.21
C VAL A 116 9.93 3.84 4.51
N ASP A 117 8.80 3.37 5.06
CA ASP A 117 7.98 2.33 4.44
C ASP A 117 7.44 2.75 3.08
N GLU A 118 6.91 3.98 3.00
CA GLU A 118 6.42 4.54 1.74
C GLU A 118 7.55 4.64 0.73
N SER A 119 8.71 5.16 1.15
CA SER A 119 9.90 5.25 0.31
C SER A 119 10.34 3.90 -0.22
N PHE A 120 10.35 2.87 0.64
CA PHE A 120 10.63 1.50 0.24
C PHE A 120 9.66 1.04 -0.88
N ILE A 121 8.37 1.30 -0.73
CA ILE A 121 7.35 0.90 -1.72
C ILE A 121 7.53 1.67 -3.03
N VAL A 122 7.64 3.01 -3.01
CA VAL A 122 7.65 3.82 -4.25
C VAL A 122 8.92 3.64 -5.08
N THR A 123 10.01 3.21 -4.45
CA THR A 123 11.31 2.94 -5.10
C THR A 123 11.53 1.46 -5.47
N ALA A 124 10.69 0.54 -4.98
CA ALA A 124 10.80 -0.89 -5.24
C ALA A 124 10.66 -1.25 -6.73
N SER A 125 11.19 -2.41 -7.11
CA SER A 125 10.93 -2.99 -8.45
C SER A 125 9.44 -3.27 -8.65
N ARG A 126 9.01 -3.44 -9.91
CA ARG A 126 7.60 -3.77 -10.22
C ARG A 126 7.11 -5.00 -9.46
N ASN A 127 7.96 -6.03 -9.33
CA ASN A 127 7.64 -7.26 -8.62
C ASN A 127 7.49 -7.02 -7.10
N LYS A 128 8.41 -6.26 -6.49
CA LYS A 128 8.30 -5.88 -5.08
C LYS A 128 7.14 -4.94 -4.80
N LYS A 129 6.86 -3.96 -5.66
CA LYS A 129 5.66 -3.11 -5.56
C LYS A 129 4.40 -3.95 -5.53
N ARG A 130 4.35 -5.00 -6.37
CA ARG A 130 3.24 -5.96 -6.34
C ARG A 130 3.18 -6.69 -5.00
N LYS A 131 4.33 -7.13 -4.46
CA LYS A 131 4.47 -7.83 -3.17
C LYS A 131 4.01 -7.00 -1.96
N TYR A 132 4.48 -5.76 -1.87
CA TYR A 132 4.34 -4.90 -0.69
C TYR A 132 3.27 -3.81 -0.87
N ARG A 133 2.42 -3.89 -1.90
CA ARG A 133 1.33 -2.93 -2.03
C ARG A 133 0.42 -3.02 -0.79
N PRO A 134 -0.14 -1.89 -0.34
CA PRO A 134 -1.20 -1.95 0.66
C PRO A 134 -2.39 -2.78 0.15
N PRO A 135 -3.24 -3.28 1.06
CA PRO A 135 -4.53 -3.86 0.72
C PRO A 135 -5.29 -2.98 -0.27
N LYS A 136 -5.87 -3.62 -1.27
CA LYS A 136 -6.71 -2.98 -2.28
C LYS A 136 -8.13 -3.50 -2.22
N GLU A 137 -9.01 -2.73 -2.81
CA GLU A 137 -10.41 -3.06 -2.95
C GLU A 137 -10.72 -3.42 -4.40
N TRP A 138 -11.44 -4.53 -4.57
CA TRP A 138 -11.76 -5.10 -5.87
C TRP A 138 -13.25 -5.30 -6.01
N ILE A 139 -13.78 -5.11 -7.21
CA ILE A 139 -15.08 -5.65 -7.61
C ILE A 139 -14.83 -6.88 -8.46
N VAL A 140 -15.47 -7.99 -8.13
CA VAL A 140 -15.41 -9.25 -8.90
C VAL A 140 -16.81 -9.66 -9.36
N PRO A 141 -16.96 -10.17 -10.58
CA PRO A 141 -18.25 -10.69 -11.03
C PRO A 141 -18.52 -12.08 -10.46
N ALA A 142 -19.75 -12.31 -10.03
CA ALA A 142 -20.33 -13.63 -9.78
C ALA A 142 -21.51 -13.80 -10.73
N ASN A 143 -21.51 -14.87 -11.53
CA ASN A 143 -22.61 -15.17 -12.41
C ASN A 143 -23.48 -16.27 -11.76
N PRO A 144 -24.74 -15.97 -11.40
CA PRO A 144 -25.66 -16.94 -10.80
C PRO A 144 -25.81 -18.25 -11.58
N LYS A 145 -25.56 -18.23 -12.91
CA LYS A 145 -25.59 -19.45 -13.74
C LYS A 145 -24.51 -20.47 -13.40
N TYR A 146 -23.39 -20.03 -12.81
CA TYR A 146 -22.25 -20.88 -12.50
C TYR A 146 -22.02 -21.05 -11.00
N TYR A 147 -22.57 -20.14 -10.18
CA TYR A 147 -22.36 -20.10 -8.74
C TYR A 147 -23.64 -19.71 -8.03
N ASP A 148 -24.07 -20.50 -7.06
CA ASP A 148 -25.12 -20.10 -6.13
C ASP A 148 -24.55 -19.15 -5.07
N ILE A 149 -24.30 -17.91 -5.50
CA ILE A 149 -23.69 -16.88 -4.66
C ILE A 149 -24.66 -16.31 -3.62
N GLU A 150 -25.97 -16.45 -3.84
CA GLU A 150 -26.98 -15.93 -2.91
C GLU A 150 -26.96 -16.71 -1.60
N HIS A 151 -26.81 -18.04 -1.69
CA HIS A 151 -26.74 -18.95 -0.54
C HIS A 151 -25.31 -19.30 -0.11
N ALA A 152 -24.29 -18.81 -0.82
CA ALA A 152 -22.89 -19.18 -0.59
C ALA A 152 -22.38 -18.90 0.84
N PHE A 153 -23.02 -17.99 1.57
CA PHE A 153 -22.63 -17.60 2.93
C PHE A 153 -23.68 -17.94 4.01
N ASP A 154 -24.63 -18.83 3.71
CA ASP A 154 -25.73 -19.13 4.64
C ASP A 154 -25.29 -20.08 5.76
N MET A 155 -24.43 -21.05 5.44
CA MET A 155 -23.91 -22.04 6.38
C MET A 155 -22.49 -21.75 6.86
N GLU A 156 -21.70 -21.07 6.02
CA GLU A 156 -20.29 -20.76 6.28
C GLU A 156 -20.02 -19.28 6.02
N ASN A 157 -19.16 -18.66 6.83
CA ASN A 157 -18.77 -17.26 6.65
C ASN A 157 -17.48 -17.11 5.84
N GLU A 158 -16.82 -18.21 5.47
CA GLU A 158 -15.61 -18.22 4.65
C GLU A 158 -15.73 -19.35 3.63
N ILE A 159 -15.47 -19.04 2.36
CA ILE A 159 -15.62 -19.99 1.26
C ILE A 159 -14.42 -19.92 0.31
N ASP A 160 -14.23 -21.01 -0.44
CA ASP A 160 -13.31 -21.03 -1.57
C ASP A 160 -13.92 -20.29 -2.77
N TRP A 161 -13.13 -19.46 -3.42
CA TRP A 161 -13.53 -18.65 -4.56
C TRP A 161 -12.47 -18.60 -5.63
N LYS A 162 -12.87 -18.45 -6.90
CA LYS A 162 -11.93 -18.27 -8.02
C LYS A 162 -11.04 -17.05 -7.77
N GLN A 163 -9.72 -17.25 -7.75
CA GLN A 163 -8.80 -16.15 -7.52
C GLN A 163 -8.78 -15.21 -8.73
N GLY A 164 -9.14 -13.95 -8.50
CA GLY A 164 -9.02 -12.90 -9.49
C GLY A 164 -7.57 -12.47 -9.72
N ALA A 165 -7.22 -12.13 -10.96
CA ALA A 165 -5.87 -11.68 -11.30
C ALA A 165 -5.43 -10.47 -10.45
N GLY A 166 -4.35 -10.63 -9.70
CA GLY A 166 -3.76 -9.57 -8.89
C GLY A 166 -4.34 -9.40 -7.48
N ILE A 167 -5.42 -10.12 -7.14
CA ILE A 167 -5.99 -10.20 -5.78
C ILE A 167 -5.06 -10.99 -4.87
N ARG A 168 -4.92 -10.55 -3.62
CA ARG A 168 -3.98 -11.08 -2.61
C ARG A 168 -4.65 -11.19 -1.25
N THR A 169 -4.11 -12.05 -0.39
CA THR A 169 -4.44 -12.04 1.05
C THR A 169 -4.37 -10.62 1.62
N GLY A 170 -5.38 -10.25 2.39
CA GLY A 170 -5.53 -8.92 2.97
C GLY A 170 -6.34 -7.94 2.12
N ASP A 171 -6.59 -8.22 0.83
CA ASP A 171 -7.48 -7.39 0.03
C ASP A 171 -8.95 -7.49 0.47
N THR A 172 -9.74 -6.49 0.06
CA THR A 172 -11.20 -6.53 0.17
C THR A 172 -11.79 -6.79 -1.21
N VAL A 173 -12.77 -7.68 -1.28
CA VAL A 173 -13.48 -8.04 -2.51
C VAL A 173 -14.96 -7.73 -2.33
N PHE A 174 -15.51 -7.00 -3.29
CA PHE A 174 -16.93 -6.73 -3.43
C PHE A 174 -17.47 -7.61 -4.55
N ILE A 175 -18.43 -8.47 -4.22
CA ILE A 175 -18.99 -9.42 -5.18
C ILE A 175 -20.18 -8.77 -5.87
N TYR A 176 -20.01 -8.49 -7.16
CA TYR A 176 -21.08 -8.07 -8.05
C TYR A 176 -21.77 -9.29 -8.64
N VAL A 177 -23.00 -9.53 -8.22
CA VAL A 177 -23.84 -10.59 -8.76
C VAL A 177 -24.45 -10.10 -10.06
N ALA A 178 -24.20 -10.83 -11.14
CA ALA A 178 -24.70 -10.53 -12.48
C ALA A 178 -26.24 -10.69 -12.56
N ALA A 179 -26.79 -10.54 -13.76
CA ALA A 179 -28.22 -10.74 -13.99
C ALA A 179 -28.70 -12.12 -13.46
N PRO A 180 -29.89 -12.19 -12.83
CA PRO A 180 -30.90 -11.14 -12.75
C PRO A 180 -30.65 -10.07 -11.66
N VAL A 181 -29.84 -10.37 -10.64
CA VAL A 181 -29.68 -9.48 -9.47
C VAL A 181 -29.01 -8.15 -9.84
N SER A 182 -27.94 -8.20 -10.63
CA SER A 182 -27.24 -7.03 -11.18
C SER A 182 -26.80 -6.00 -10.12
N ALA A 183 -26.25 -6.45 -9.00
CA ALA A 183 -25.87 -5.58 -7.87
C ALA A 183 -24.64 -6.11 -7.10
N ILE A 184 -23.97 -5.22 -6.35
CA ILE A 184 -23.00 -5.67 -5.33
C ILE A 184 -23.77 -6.14 -4.09
N LEU A 185 -23.57 -7.40 -3.70
CA LEU A 185 -24.27 -7.99 -2.54
C LEU A 185 -23.36 -8.26 -1.35
N TYR A 186 -22.07 -8.52 -1.58
CA TYR A 186 -21.17 -8.97 -0.52
C TYR A 186 -19.90 -8.15 -0.48
N LYS A 187 -19.46 -7.81 0.73
CA LYS A 187 -18.10 -7.38 1.05
C LYS A 187 -17.42 -8.54 1.74
N CYS A 188 -16.28 -8.96 1.21
CA CYS A 188 -15.48 -10.04 1.77
C CYS A 188 -14.03 -9.59 1.97
N LYS A 189 -13.37 -10.18 2.97
CA LYS A 189 -11.94 -10.08 3.19
C LYS A 189 -11.26 -11.31 2.57
N VAL A 190 -10.20 -11.10 1.81
CA VAL A 190 -9.40 -12.21 1.29
C VAL A 190 -8.47 -12.69 2.40
N THR A 191 -8.63 -13.94 2.82
CA THR A 191 -7.88 -14.52 3.94
C THR A 191 -6.74 -15.41 3.46
N GLU A 192 -6.86 -16.02 2.27
CA GLU A 192 -5.85 -16.88 1.67
C GLU A 192 -5.88 -16.73 0.13
N THR A 193 -4.73 -16.88 -0.53
CA THR A 193 -4.58 -16.80 -1.99
C THR A 193 -3.54 -17.79 -2.48
N ASP A 194 -3.49 -17.98 -3.80
CA ASP A 194 -2.55 -18.85 -4.49
C ASP A 194 -2.75 -20.33 -4.12
N ILE A 195 -3.99 -20.72 -3.78
CA ILE A 195 -4.38 -22.11 -3.50
C ILE A 195 -4.44 -22.85 -4.84
N PRO A 196 -3.59 -23.86 -5.10
CA PRO A 196 -3.59 -24.58 -6.37
C PRO A 196 -4.94 -25.24 -6.64
N TYR A 197 -5.45 -25.05 -7.86
CA TYR A 197 -6.70 -25.68 -8.30
C TYR A 197 -6.66 -25.79 -9.82
N ASP A 198 -6.97 -26.95 -10.38
CA ASP A 198 -6.97 -27.16 -11.83
C ASP A 198 -8.36 -27.58 -12.28
N TYR A 199 -9.09 -26.63 -12.86
CA TYR A 199 -10.41 -26.84 -13.41
C TYR A 199 -10.52 -26.14 -14.75
N ALA A 200 -11.02 -26.87 -15.75
CA ALA A 200 -11.30 -26.34 -17.06
C ALA A 200 -12.58 -26.98 -17.62
N ASP A 201 -13.50 -26.14 -18.09
CA ASP A 201 -14.63 -26.54 -18.92
C ASP A 201 -14.70 -25.67 -20.19
N LYS A 202 -15.80 -25.78 -20.95
CA LYS A 202 -16.01 -25.00 -22.19
C LYS A 202 -16.06 -23.48 -21.98
N ASN A 203 -16.37 -23.02 -20.76
CA ASN A 203 -16.67 -21.62 -20.43
C ASN A 203 -15.72 -21.01 -19.39
N LEU A 204 -14.97 -21.83 -18.66
CA LEU A 204 -14.29 -21.44 -17.44
C LEU A 204 -13.01 -22.25 -17.21
N THR A 205 -11.90 -21.54 -17.07
CA THR A 205 -10.66 -22.10 -16.52
C THR A 205 -10.35 -21.44 -15.19
N ILE A 206 -10.00 -22.26 -14.19
CA ILE A 206 -9.56 -21.85 -12.86
C ILE A 206 -8.24 -22.56 -12.58
N LYS A 207 -7.20 -21.76 -12.32
CA LYS A 207 -5.85 -22.25 -11.99
C LYS A 207 -5.45 -22.04 -10.53
N ALA A 208 -6.24 -21.25 -9.80
CA ALA A 208 -6.01 -20.94 -8.41
C ALA A 208 -7.31 -20.48 -7.74
N LEU A 209 -7.45 -20.85 -6.48
CA LEU A 209 -8.50 -20.40 -5.57
C LEU A 209 -7.95 -19.41 -4.55
N MET A 210 -8.86 -18.67 -3.94
CA MET A 210 -8.64 -17.82 -2.79
C MET A 210 -9.74 -18.09 -1.76
N LYS A 211 -9.43 -17.93 -0.48
CA LYS A 211 -10.45 -17.91 0.56
C LYS A 211 -10.96 -16.51 0.78
N ILE A 212 -12.28 -16.37 0.80
CA ILE A 212 -12.95 -15.10 1.08
C ILE A 212 -13.86 -15.26 2.28
N LYS A 213 -13.62 -14.42 3.29
CA LYS A 213 -14.44 -14.32 4.48
C LYS A 213 -15.43 -13.18 4.35
N LEU A 214 -16.71 -13.46 4.46
CA LEU A 214 -17.76 -12.46 4.48
C LEU A 214 -17.53 -11.45 5.63
N ILE A 215 -17.68 -10.17 5.29
CA ILE A 215 -17.67 -9.04 6.23
C ILE A 215 -19.04 -8.36 6.29
N LYS A 216 -19.72 -8.18 5.15
CA LYS A 216 -21.01 -7.48 5.09
C LYS A 216 -21.87 -7.94 3.92
N ARG A 217 -23.19 -7.96 4.14
CA ARG A 217 -24.22 -8.08 3.10
C ARG A 217 -24.81 -6.71 2.78
N TYR A 218 -25.10 -6.46 1.52
CA TYR A 218 -25.79 -5.27 1.03
C TYR A 218 -27.16 -5.64 0.49
N ASN A 219 -28.12 -4.73 0.60
CA ASN A 219 -29.39 -4.86 -0.09
C ASN A 219 -29.16 -4.69 -1.61
N PRO A 220 -29.77 -5.53 -2.47
CA PRO A 220 -29.62 -5.43 -3.93
C PRO A 220 -29.89 -4.03 -4.51
N GLY A 221 -30.79 -3.25 -3.90
CA GLY A 221 -31.09 -1.89 -4.34
C GLY A 221 -30.00 -0.85 -4.05
N THR A 222 -29.12 -1.09 -3.06
CA THR A 222 -28.13 -0.10 -2.60
C THR A 222 -27.04 0.15 -3.64
N PHE A 223 -26.52 -0.93 -4.22
CA PHE A 223 -25.44 -0.89 -5.22
C PHE A 223 -25.84 -1.64 -6.49
N ALA A 224 -27.05 -1.37 -6.97
CA ALA A 224 -27.57 -1.88 -8.24
C ALA A 224 -26.79 -1.30 -9.44
N PHE A 225 -26.87 -1.97 -10.58
CA PHE A 225 -26.16 -1.61 -11.82
C PHE A 225 -26.35 -0.14 -12.22
N GLU A 226 -27.57 0.38 -12.18
CA GLU A 226 -27.83 1.79 -12.54
C GLU A 226 -27.18 2.77 -11.56
N VAL A 227 -27.13 2.45 -10.26
CA VAL A 227 -26.44 3.27 -9.27
C VAL A 227 -24.93 3.26 -9.53
N LEU A 228 -24.38 2.07 -9.75
CA LEU A 228 -22.97 1.84 -10.08
C LEU A 228 -22.55 2.60 -11.34
N LYS A 229 -23.34 2.52 -12.40
CA LYS A 229 -23.13 3.20 -13.68
C LYS A 229 -23.21 4.71 -13.53
N ASN A 230 -24.33 5.22 -13.01
CA ASN A 230 -24.66 6.64 -13.08
C ASN A 230 -23.90 7.46 -12.02
N LYS A 231 -23.65 6.90 -10.83
CA LYS A 231 -22.94 7.63 -9.74
C LYS A 231 -21.44 7.40 -9.72
N TYR A 232 -20.98 6.20 -10.12
CA TYR A 232 -19.59 5.78 -9.92
C TYR A 232 -18.86 5.44 -11.22
N GLY A 233 -19.51 5.56 -12.39
CA GLY A 233 -18.91 5.24 -13.69
C GLY A 233 -18.54 3.76 -13.83
N ILE A 234 -19.23 2.88 -13.10
CA ILE A 234 -18.99 1.43 -13.12
C ILE A 234 -19.95 0.80 -14.13
N PHE A 235 -19.43 0.47 -15.30
CA PHE A 235 -20.16 -0.25 -16.35
C PHE A 235 -20.04 -1.77 -16.15
N ALA A 236 -20.18 -2.55 -17.24
CA ALA A 236 -20.13 -4.00 -17.22
C ALA A 236 -18.85 -4.54 -16.53
N ILE A 237 -19.05 -5.37 -15.51
CA ILE A 237 -17.97 -6.01 -14.74
C ILE A 237 -17.74 -7.41 -15.33
N ARG A 238 -16.72 -7.55 -16.19
CA ARG A 238 -16.36 -8.82 -16.84
C ARG A 238 -15.18 -9.55 -16.19
N GLY A 239 -14.58 -8.93 -15.20
CA GLY A 239 -13.45 -9.48 -14.44
C GLY A 239 -13.11 -8.61 -13.24
N PRO A 240 -12.11 -9.03 -12.44
CA PRO A 240 -11.64 -8.27 -11.30
C PRO A 240 -11.23 -6.85 -11.70
N ARG A 241 -11.69 -5.85 -10.95
CA ARG A 241 -11.35 -4.44 -11.20
C ARG A 241 -11.22 -3.65 -9.91
N SER A 242 -10.43 -2.59 -9.93
CA SER A 242 -10.25 -1.70 -8.79
C SER A 242 -11.54 -0.93 -8.48
N VAL A 243 -11.82 -0.72 -7.20
CA VAL A 243 -12.89 0.18 -6.72
C VAL A 243 -12.39 1.64 -6.77
N PRO A 244 -13.12 2.58 -7.41
CA PRO A 244 -12.81 4.01 -7.33
C PRO A 244 -13.01 4.56 -5.91
N HIS A 245 -12.27 5.61 -5.54
CA HIS A 245 -12.33 6.18 -4.19
C HIS A 245 -13.76 6.59 -3.76
N SER A 246 -14.54 7.21 -4.65
CA SER A 246 -15.92 7.61 -4.37
C SER A 246 -16.83 6.42 -4.00
N LEU A 247 -16.65 5.28 -4.67
CA LEU A 247 -17.38 4.06 -4.38
C LEU A 247 -16.87 3.38 -3.10
N SER A 248 -15.56 3.37 -2.86
CA SER A 248 -14.94 2.89 -1.62
C SER A 248 -15.58 3.54 -0.39
N GLU A 249 -15.70 4.87 -0.38
CA GLU A 249 -16.31 5.59 0.75
C GLU A 249 -17.78 5.22 0.97
N SER A 250 -18.53 4.99 -0.12
CA SER A 250 -19.93 4.58 -0.02
C SER A 250 -20.08 3.14 0.48
N LEU A 251 -19.17 2.24 0.10
CA LEU A 251 -19.17 0.83 0.49
C LEU A 251 -18.75 0.60 1.96
N LYS A 252 -18.14 1.60 2.61
CA LYS A 252 -17.76 1.52 4.03
C LYS A 252 -18.95 1.71 4.97
N GLN A 253 -19.96 2.47 4.53
CA GLN A 253 -21.23 2.69 5.23
C GLN A 253 -21.99 1.37 5.33
#